data_AF-A0A7J9Y4V8-F1
#
_entry.id   AF-A0A7J9Y4V8-F1
#
_cell.length_a   1.000
_cell.length_b   1.000
_cell.length_c   1.000
_cell.angle_alpha   90.00
_cell.angle_beta   90.00
_cell.angle_gamma   90.00
#
_symmetry.space_group_name_H-M   'P 1'
#
loop_
_entity.id
_entity.type
_entity.pdbx_description
1 polymer ?
#
loop_
_entity_poly.entity_id
_entity_poly.type
_entity_poly.pdbx_seq_one_letter_code
_entity_poly.pdbx_strand_id
1 'polypeptide(L)'
;MHEPYSSTRHPVPINATIVHAATLLHPALPQPDGGMIYRCLTEFPGRTLGCVVPLSTLTFKLDGGQLWPHIGDWERVVARRIAVSRKGACDAVPLGLPGGTAALLTNGPHTQITVFQQDGTAHLLGGRDRQQRLEELAASVHDFAVRAGFWPGNDLVAPPSPPARVPYQPFRYP
;
A
#
# COMPACT_ATOMS: atom_id res chain seq x y z
N MET A 1 4.36 0.39 -3.57
CA MET A 1 5.49 0.71 -4.47
C MET A 1 5.25 0.00 -5.79
N HIS A 2 5.71 0.57 -6.89
CA HIS A 2 5.66 -0.02 -8.21
C HIS A 2 6.82 0.53 -9.05
N GLU A 3 7.02 -0.03 -10.24
CA GLU A 3 8.02 0.49 -11.17
C GLU A 3 7.80 2.00 -11.42
N PRO A 4 8.85 2.84 -11.33
CA PRO A 4 8.71 4.26 -11.51
C PRO A 4 8.17 4.64 -12.90
N TYR A 5 7.27 5.62 -12.96
CA TYR A 5 6.83 6.21 -14.23
C TYR A 5 6.82 7.73 -14.19
N SER A 6 7.04 8.35 -15.35
CA SER A 6 7.01 9.80 -15.51
C SER A 6 5.58 10.32 -15.74
N SER A 7 5.31 11.51 -15.23
CA SER A 7 4.05 12.24 -15.48
C SER A 7 4.37 13.72 -15.66
N THR A 8 3.74 14.37 -16.64
CA THR A 8 3.93 15.82 -16.89
C THR A 8 3.48 16.70 -15.72
N ARG A 9 2.68 16.17 -14.80
CA ARG A 9 2.20 16.86 -13.60
C ARG A 9 3.11 16.69 -12.38
N HIS A 10 4.16 15.87 -12.48
CA HIS A 10 5.07 15.59 -11.37
C HIS A 10 6.54 15.80 -11.77
N PRO A 11 7.30 16.63 -11.04
CA PRO A 11 8.69 16.95 -11.39
C PRO A 11 9.66 15.77 -11.15
N VAL A 12 9.21 14.74 -10.44
CA VAL A 12 9.98 13.53 -10.11
C VAL A 12 9.23 12.28 -10.55
N PRO A 13 9.92 11.17 -10.89
CA PRO A 13 9.28 9.90 -11.20
C PRO A 13 8.40 9.40 -10.05
N ILE A 14 7.19 8.94 -10.38
CA ILE A 14 6.24 8.40 -9.42
C ILE A 14 6.58 6.93 -9.19
N ASN A 15 6.94 6.56 -7.97
CA ASN A 15 7.30 5.19 -7.57
C ASN A 15 6.35 4.59 -6.52
N ALA A 16 5.39 5.38 -6.03
CA ALA A 16 4.33 4.93 -5.16
C ALA A 16 3.01 5.61 -5.50
N THR A 17 1.91 4.94 -5.19
CA THR A 17 0.55 5.50 -5.32
C THR A 17 -0.25 5.07 -4.11
N ILE A 18 -0.88 6.03 -3.43
CA ILE A 18 -1.86 5.76 -2.38
C ILE A 18 -3.26 5.87 -3.00
N VAL A 19 -4.13 4.93 -2.68
CA VAL A 19 -5.55 4.91 -3.08
C VAL A 19 -6.40 4.60 -1.85
N HIS A 20 -7.69 4.89 -1.93
CA HIS A 20 -8.65 4.41 -0.94
C HIS A 20 -8.70 2.87 -0.97
N ALA A 21 -8.79 2.21 0.19
CA ALA A 21 -8.78 0.75 0.23
C ALA A 21 -9.93 0.14 -0.60
N ALA A 22 -11.11 0.76 -0.57
CA ALA A 22 -12.28 0.32 -1.35
C ALA A 22 -12.08 0.40 -2.87
N THR A 23 -11.06 1.09 -3.38
CA THR A 23 -10.68 1.00 -4.81
C THR A 23 -10.37 -0.43 -5.22
N LEU A 24 -9.95 -1.29 -4.29
CA LEU A 24 -9.75 -2.73 -4.54
C LEU A 24 -11.05 -3.49 -4.89
N LEU A 25 -12.21 -2.87 -4.66
CA LEU A 25 -13.53 -3.38 -5.03
C LEU A 25 -14.00 -2.86 -6.40
N HIS A 26 -13.18 -2.09 -7.11
CA HIS A 26 -13.55 -1.57 -8.42
C HIS A 26 -13.65 -2.74 -9.44
N PRO A 27 -14.70 -2.79 -10.29
CA PRO A 27 -14.96 -3.92 -11.20
C PRO A 27 -13.89 -4.10 -12.28
N ALA A 28 -13.12 -3.05 -12.57
CA ALA A 28 -11.98 -3.14 -13.49
C ALA A 28 -10.75 -3.86 -12.90
N LEU A 29 -10.75 -4.21 -11.60
CA LEU A 29 -9.72 -5.02 -10.95
C LEU A 29 -10.09 -6.52 -11.00
N PRO A 30 -9.11 -7.43 -10.94
CA PRO A 30 -9.38 -8.85 -10.78
C PRO A 30 -10.16 -9.11 -9.49
N GLN A 31 -11.35 -9.70 -9.62
CA GLN A 31 -12.17 -10.19 -8.51
C GLN A 31 -12.23 -11.73 -8.59
N PRO A 32 -12.24 -12.45 -7.45
CA PRO A 32 -12.40 -11.95 -6.08
C PRO A 32 -11.12 -11.42 -5.41
N ASP A 33 -9.96 -11.51 -6.06
CA ASP A 33 -8.65 -11.19 -5.48
C ASP A 33 -8.58 -9.77 -4.88
N GLY A 34 -9.07 -8.75 -5.60
CA GLY A 34 -9.15 -7.38 -5.09
C GLY A 34 -9.96 -7.29 -3.80
N GLY A 35 -11.13 -7.93 -3.76
CA GLY A 35 -11.95 -8.03 -2.56
C GLY A 35 -11.29 -8.76 -1.40
N MET A 36 -10.51 -9.81 -1.66
CA MET A 36 -9.75 -10.50 -0.61
C MET A 36 -8.63 -9.62 -0.04
N ILE A 37 -7.91 -8.90 -0.90
CA ILE A 37 -6.88 -7.93 -0.47
C ILE A 37 -7.52 -6.78 0.31
N TYR A 38 -8.68 -6.27 -0.13
CA TYR A 38 -9.44 -5.24 0.58
C TYR A 38 -9.70 -5.66 2.03
N ARG A 39 -10.23 -6.87 2.21
CA ARG A 39 -10.54 -7.40 3.54
C ARG A 39 -9.30 -7.58 4.40
N CYS A 40 -8.19 -8.04 3.83
CA CYS A 40 -6.92 -8.00 4.56
C CYS A 40 -6.55 -6.57 4.98
N LEU A 41 -6.65 -5.58 4.09
CA LEU A 41 -6.27 -4.22 4.45
C LEU A 41 -7.17 -3.60 5.53
N THR A 42 -8.45 -3.94 5.59
CA THR A 42 -9.42 -3.33 6.50
C THR A 42 -9.72 -4.13 7.76
N GLU A 43 -9.66 -5.47 7.71
CA GLU A 43 -10.10 -6.35 8.80
C GLU A 43 -8.96 -6.98 9.59
N PHE A 44 -7.69 -6.83 9.14
CA PHE A 44 -6.56 -7.31 9.95
C PHE A 44 -6.58 -6.64 11.34
N PRO A 45 -6.31 -7.38 12.44
CA PRO A 45 -6.23 -6.79 13.78
C PRO A 45 -5.27 -5.59 13.85
N GLY A 46 -5.67 -4.56 14.60
CA GLY A 46 -4.92 -3.32 14.76
C GLY A 46 -4.99 -2.34 13.59
N ARG A 47 -5.89 -2.57 12.61
CA ARG A 47 -6.22 -1.55 11.61
C ARG A 47 -7.10 -0.47 12.22
N THR A 48 -6.77 0.78 11.94
CA THR A 48 -7.56 1.96 12.32
C THR A 48 -8.02 2.68 11.06
N LEU A 49 -9.15 3.39 11.16
CA LEU A 49 -9.62 4.23 10.08
C LEU A 49 -8.56 5.28 9.73
N GLY A 50 -8.32 5.46 8.43
CA GLY A 50 -7.34 6.43 7.92
C GLY A 50 -5.87 5.97 7.97
N CYS A 51 -5.56 4.77 8.49
CA CYS A 51 -4.18 4.30 8.49
C CYS A 51 -3.67 4.02 7.05
N VAL A 52 -2.43 4.40 6.77
CA VAL A 52 -1.75 4.07 5.51
C VAL A 52 -1.04 2.73 5.67
N VAL A 53 -1.37 1.78 4.79
CA VAL A 53 -0.82 0.43 4.83
C VAL A 53 -0.08 0.14 3.52
N PRO A 54 1.26 0.09 3.54
CA PRO A 54 2.03 -0.43 2.43
C PRO A 54 1.70 -1.90 2.17
N LEU A 55 1.71 -2.29 0.89
CA LEU A 55 1.55 -3.70 0.51
C LEU A 55 2.64 -4.61 1.11
N SER A 56 3.83 -4.07 1.36
CA SER A 56 4.91 -4.76 2.07
C SER A 56 4.55 -5.08 3.52
N THR A 57 3.81 -4.21 4.20
CA THR A 57 3.26 -4.48 5.55
C THR A 57 2.26 -5.63 5.47
N LEU A 58 1.40 -5.67 4.45
CA LEU A 58 0.47 -6.78 4.27
C LEU A 58 1.22 -8.08 3.93
N THR A 59 2.21 -8.03 3.04
CA THR A 59 3.06 -9.18 2.69
C THR A 59 3.74 -9.75 3.93
N PHE A 60 4.33 -8.90 4.78
CA PHE A 60 4.91 -9.34 6.04
C PHE A 60 3.88 -10.03 6.95
N LYS A 61 2.66 -9.47 7.07
CA LYS A 61 1.57 -10.06 7.86
C LYS A 61 1.04 -11.38 7.28
N LEU A 62 1.30 -11.65 6.00
CA LEU A 62 0.95 -12.89 5.30
C LEU A 62 2.13 -13.87 5.29
N ASP A 63 2.76 -14.04 6.46
CA ASP A 63 3.92 -14.92 6.66
C ASP A 63 5.07 -14.64 5.67
N GLY A 64 5.49 -13.37 5.62
CA GLY A 64 6.52 -12.94 4.66
C GLY A 64 6.13 -13.11 3.18
N GLY A 65 4.84 -13.33 2.89
CA GLY A 65 4.30 -13.53 1.55
C GLY A 65 3.92 -14.97 1.21
N GLN A 66 4.24 -15.95 2.07
CA GLN A 66 3.90 -17.36 1.83
C GLN A 66 2.39 -17.62 1.73
N LEU A 67 1.57 -16.75 2.34
CA LEU A 67 0.12 -16.88 2.34
C LEU A 67 -0.57 -16.16 1.18
N TRP A 68 0.16 -15.44 0.32
CA TRP A 68 -0.41 -14.77 -0.86
C TRP A 68 -1.23 -15.69 -1.78
N PRO A 69 -0.81 -16.94 -2.08
CA PRO A 69 -1.61 -17.85 -2.90
C PRO A 69 -3.01 -18.17 -2.35
N HIS A 70 -3.22 -17.99 -1.05
CA HIS A 70 -4.53 -18.19 -0.40
C HIS A 70 -5.40 -16.92 -0.41
N ILE A 71 -4.83 -15.77 -0.80
CA ILE A 71 -5.52 -14.47 -0.88
C ILE A 71 -5.85 -14.13 -2.33
N GLY A 72 -4.90 -14.29 -3.26
CA GLY A 72 -5.08 -13.99 -4.68
C GLY A 72 -3.79 -13.52 -5.35
N ASP A 73 -3.88 -13.23 -6.65
CA ASP A 73 -2.77 -12.71 -7.47
C ASP A 73 -2.60 -11.20 -7.22
N TRP A 74 -1.83 -10.88 -6.18
CA TRP A 74 -1.61 -9.49 -5.77
C TRP A 74 -0.86 -8.68 -6.83
N GLU A 75 0.03 -9.29 -7.61
CA GLU A 75 0.81 -8.61 -8.64
C GLU A 75 -0.11 -8.11 -9.75
N ARG A 76 -1.00 -8.98 -10.23
CA ARG A 76 -2.01 -8.64 -11.23
C ARG A 76 -2.97 -7.57 -10.72
N VAL A 77 -3.39 -7.64 -9.44
CA VAL A 77 -4.24 -6.61 -8.83
C VAL A 77 -3.52 -5.27 -8.76
N VAL A 78 -2.24 -5.23 -8.34
CA VAL A 78 -1.44 -4.00 -8.27
C VAL A 78 -1.24 -3.38 -9.64
N ALA A 79 -0.87 -4.18 -10.65
CA ALA A 79 -0.69 -3.72 -12.01
C ALA A 79 -1.99 -3.10 -12.55
N ARG A 80 -3.13 -3.78 -12.33
CA ARG A 80 -4.42 -3.28 -12.79
C ARG A 80 -4.88 -2.03 -12.04
N ARG A 81 -4.60 -1.93 -10.74
CA ARG A 81 -4.88 -0.74 -9.91
C ARG A 81 -4.14 0.49 -10.42
N ILE A 82 -2.87 0.34 -10.80
CA ILE A 82 -2.11 1.46 -11.41
C ILE A 82 -2.78 1.92 -12.71
N ALA A 83 -3.27 0.99 -13.52
CA ALA A 83 -3.99 1.36 -14.75
C ALA A 83 -5.33 2.07 -14.44
N VAL A 84 -6.06 1.66 -13.41
CA VAL A 84 -7.31 2.30 -12.96
C VAL A 84 -7.05 3.73 -12.46
N SER A 85 -6.06 3.93 -11.58
CA SER A 85 -5.74 5.26 -11.05
C SER A 85 -5.25 6.20 -12.15
N ARG A 86 -4.43 5.72 -13.08
CA ARG A 86 -3.94 6.54 -14.21
C ARG A 86 -5.04 6.97 -15.17
N LYS A 87 -6.15 6.23 -15.23
CA LYS A 87 -7.33 6.61 -16.02
C LYS A 87 -8.25 7.60 -15.30
N GLY A 88 -7.95 7.96 -14.04
CA GLY A 88 -8.82 8.80 -13.23
C GLY A 88 -10.13 8.11 -12.83
N ALA A 89 -10.15 6.76 -12.80
CA ALA A 89 -11.32 5.99 -12.39
C ALA A 89 -11.41 5.80 -10.85
N CYS A 90 -10.49 6.41 -10.11
CA CYS A 90 -10.53 6.61 -8.67
C CYS A 90 -9.61 7.78 -8.31
N ASP A 91 -9.77 8.33 -7.12
CA ASP A 91 -8.79 9.24 -6.57
C ASP A 91 -7.51 8.48 -6.20
N ALA A 92 -6.38 9.12 -6.44
CA ALA A 92 -5.07 8.57 -6.14
C ALA A 92 -4.09 9.67 -5.80
N VAL A 93 -3.21 9.41 -4.85
CA VAL A 93 -2.09 10.28 -4.50
C VAL A 93 -0.81 9.65 -5.06
N PRO A 94 -0.35 10.08 -6.24
CA PRO A 94 0.95 9.67 -6.78
C PRO A 94 2.09 10.32 -6.00
N LEU A 95 3.13 9.54 -5.71
CA LEU A 95 4.27 9.95 -4.90
C LEU A 95 5.59 9.58 -5.59
N GLY A 96 6.52 10.52 -5.62
CA GLY A 96 7.93 10.26 -5.92
C GLY A 96 8.74 10.19 -4.63
N LEU A 97 8.76 9.02 -4.01
CA LEU A 97 9.44 8.82 -2.73
C LEU A 97 10.97 8.80 -2.91
N PRO A 98 11.74 9.46 -2.03
CA PRO A 98 13.20 9.34 -2.00
C PRO A 98 13.65 7.89 -1.82
N GLY A 99 14.84 7.54 -2.33
CA GLY A 99 15.34 6.16 -2.34
C GLY A 99 15.32 5.46 -0.96
N GLY A 100 15.74 6.16 0.10
CA GLY A 100 15.69 5.61 1.47
C GLY A 100 14.27 5.32 1.94
N THR A 101 13.33 6.25 1.75
CA THR A 101 11.92 6.05 2.10
C THR A 101 11.27 4.95 1.26
N ALA A 102 11.55 4.93 -0.05
CA ALA A 102 11.07 3.89 -0.95
C ALA A 102 11.56 2.50 -0.49
N ALA A 103 12.85 2.36 -0.20
CA ALA A 103 13.46 1.13 0.29
C ALA A 103 12.92 0.70 1.65
N LEU A 104 12.70 1.64 2.58
CA LEU A 104 12.05 1.32 3.85
C LEU A 104 10.65 0.77 3.61
N LEU A 105 9.85 1.38 2.72
CA LEU A 105 8.44 1.03 2.50
C LEU A 105 8.21 -0.14 1.54
N THR A 106 9.19 -0.55 0.73
CA THR A 106 9.12 -1.79 -0.08
C THR A 106 9.34 -3.05 0.75
N ASN A 107 10.10 -2.96 1.84
CA ASN A 107 10.52 -4.13 2.61
C ASN A 107 9.65 -4.38 3.86
N GLY A 108 9.95 -5.42 4.64
CA GLY A 108 9.27 -5.72 5.90
C GLY A 108 9.53 -4.65 6.98
N PRO A 109 8.66 -4.53 8.00
CA PRO A 109 8.70 -3.46 9.01
C PRO A 109 9.98 -3.41 9.86
N HIS A 110 10.72 -4.53 9.93
CA HIS A 110 11.95 -4.66 10.71
C HIS A 110 13.22 -4.53 9.87
N THR A 111 13.08 -4.20 8.58
CA THR A 111 14.22 -4.06 7.67
C THR A 111 15.04 -2.85 8.06
N GLN A 112 16.36 -3.05 8.16
CA GLN A 112 17.32 -1.97 8.28
C GLN A 112 18.01 -1.75 6.93
N ILE A 113 18.20 -0.49 6.55
CA ILE A 113 18.91 -0.12 5.34
C ILE A 113 20.00 0.89 5.64
N THR A 114 21.15 0.73 4.99
CA THR A 114 22.23 1.69 5.04
C THR A 114 22.10 2.62 3.83
N VAL A 115 21.98 3.93 4.09
CA VAL A 115 21.93 4.96 3.05
C VAL A 115 23.26 5.70 3.04
N PHE A 116 23.95 5.68 1.91
CA PHE A 116 25.18 6.45 1.70
C PHE A 116 24.85 7.82 1.11
N GLN A 117 25.45 8.86 1.68
CA GLN A 117 25.37 10.23 1.18
C GLN A 117 26.51 10.52 0.20
N GLN A 118 26.39 11.63 -0.54
CA GLN A 118 27.39 12.06 -1.51
C GLN A 118 28.73 12.45 -0.87
N ASP A 119 28.72 12.82 0.41
CA ASP A 119 29.92 13.13 1.19
C ASP A 119 30.63 11.87 1.75
N GLY A 120 30.14 10.68 1.42
CA GLY A 120 30.68 9.40 1.88
C GLY A 120 30.19 8.97 3.27
N THR A 121 29.36 9.77 3.94
CA THR A 121 28.74 9.37 5.21
C THR A 121 27.64 8.33 4.99
N ALA A 122 27.37 7.53 6.02
CA ALA A 122 26.34 6.50 5.99
C ALA A 122 25.38 6.64 7.18
N HIS A 123 24.09 6.46 6.92
CA HIS A 123 23.06 6.43 7.94
C HIS A 123 22.31 5.10 7.91
N LEU A 124 22.09 4.54 9.09
CA LEU A 124 21.23 3.37 9.26
C LEU A 124 19.80 3.86 9.48
N LEU A 125 18.88 3.44 8.61
CA LEU A 125 17.45 3.63 8.77
C LEU A 125 16.80 2.30 9.14
N GLY A 126 15.79 2.31 10.00
CA GLY A 126 15.11 1.11 10.46
C GLY A 126 13.62 1.29 10.73
N GLY A 127 13.06 0.43 11.58
CA GLY A 127 11.61 0.38 11.84
C GLY A 127 11.02 1.68 12.39
N ARG A 128 11.79 2.45 13.19
CA ARG A 128 11.34 3.77 13.70
C ARG A 128 11.19 4.77 12.56
N ASP A 129 12.20 4.86 11.68
CA ASP A 129 12.16 5.74 10.51
C ASP A 129 11.01 5.36 9.58
N ARG A 130 10.79 4.05 9.37
CA ARG A 130 9.66 3.55 8.60
C ARG A 130 8.32 4.02 9.19
N GLN A 131 8.14 3.87 10.50
CA GLN A 131 6.90 4.25 11.18
C GLN A 131 6.65 5.76 11.07
N GLN A 132 7.68 6.58 11.29
CA GLN A 132 7.59 8.02 11.12
C GLN A 132 7.18 8.39 9.68
N ARG A 133 7.76 7.76 8.65
CA ARG A 133 7.36 8.01 7.25
C ARG A 133 5.92 7.62 6.97
N LEU A 134 5.40 6.57 7.61
CA LEU A 134 4.00 6.18 7.46
C LEU A 134 3.05 7.19 8.10
N GLU A 135 3.41 7.74 9.26
CA GLU A 135 2.63 8.77 9.94
C GLU A 135 2.60 10.08 9.13
N GLU A 136 3.75 10.50 8.59
CA GLU A 136 3.83 11.66 7.69
C GLU A 136 2.96 11.49 6.44
N LEU A 137 3.00 10.31 5.81
CA LEU A 137 2.15 9.99 4.66
C LEU A 137 0.67 9.93 5.03
N ALA A 138 0.33 9.36 6.17
CA ALA A 138 -1.04 9.29 6.65
C ALA A 138 -1.60 10.69 6.92
N ALA A 139 -0.84 11.58 7.56
CA ALA A 139 -1.23 12.97 7.78
C ALA A 139 -1.45 13.70 6.44
N SER A 140 -0.53 13.55 5.48
CA SER A 140 -0.64 14.19 4.16
C SER A 140 -1.89 13.74 3.39
N VAL A 141 -2.23 12.45 3.44
CA VAL A 141 -3.44 11.92 2.80
C VAL A 141 -4.69 12.28 3.58
N HIS A 142 -4.64 12.32 4.91
CA HIS A 142 -5.78 12.69 5.75
C HIS A 142 -6.26 14.11 5.44
N ASP A 143 -5.34 15.07 5.35
CA ASP A 143 -5.66 16.44 4.98
C ASP A 143 -6.33 16.53 3.60
N PHE A 144 -5.92 15.70 2.66
CA PHE A 144 -6.56 15.61 1.34
C PHE A 144 -7.97 15.00 1.44
N ALA A 145 -8.10 13.87 2.15
CA ALA A 145 -9.34 13.13 2.30
C ALA A 145 -10.42 13.92 3.04
N VAL A 146 -10.06 14.71 4.07
CA VAL A 146 -11.00 15.56 4.82
C VAL A 146 -11.54 16.71 3.97
N ARG A 147 -10.74 17.27 3.06
CA ARG A 147 -11.14 18.43 2.25
C ARG A 147 -12.04 18.08 1.07
N ALA A 148 -11.81 16.95 0.42
CA ALA A 148 -12.49 16.61 -0.84
C ALA A 148 -13.33 15.32 -0.77
N GLY A 149 -13.19 14.52 0.30
CA GLY A 149 -13.49 13.09 0.23
C GLY A 149 -12.44 12.37 -0.62
N PHE A 150 -12.12 11.12 -0.30
CA PHE A 150 -11.18 10.33 -1.11
C PHE A 150 -11.96 9.27 -1.88
N TRP A 151 -12.31 9.58 -3.13
CA TRP A 151 -13.26 8.80 -3.93
C TRP A 151 -12.64 7.48 -4.40
N PRO A 152 -13.22 6.32 -4.03
CA PRO A 152 -12.66 5.01 -4.37
C PRO A 152 -12.89 4.57 -5.82
N GLY A 153 -13.74 5.26 -6.57
CA GLY A 153 -14.27 4.82 -7.86
C GLY A 153 -15.78 4.56 -7.82
N ASN A 154 -16.37 4.28 -8.98
CA ASN A 154 -17.80 3.98 -9.12
C ASN A 154 -18.06 2.46 -9.15
N ASP A 155 -19.33 2.08 -8.97
CA ASP A 155 -19.84 0.72 -9.18
C ASP A 155 -19.05 -0.37 -8.43
N LEU A 156 -18.62 -0.04 -7.21
CA LEU A 156 -17.84 -0.95 -6.38
C LEU A 156 -18.63 -2.23 -6.11
N VAL A 157 -17.98 -3.38 -6.31
CA VAL A 157 -18.60 -4.67 -5.98
C VAL A 157 -18.60 -4.88 -4.47
N ALA A 158 -19.55 -5.66 -3.96
CA ALA A 158 -19.53 -6.07 -2.57
C ALA A 158 -18.26 -6.88 -2.27
N PRO A 159 -17.61 -6.69 -1.12
CA PRO A 159 -16.50 -7.55 -0.72
C PRO A 159 -16.98 -9.00 -0.60
N PRO A 160 -16.13 -9.98 -0.94
CA PRO A 160 -16.50 -11.39 -0.84
C PRO A 160 -16.86 -11.75 0.61
N SER A 161 -17.82 -12.66 0.78
CA SER A 161 -18.21 -13.13 2.10
C SER A 161 -17.00 -13.63 2.90
N PRO A 162 -17.02 -13.53 4.24
CA PRO A 162 -15.97 -14.09 5.09
C PRO A 162 -15.67 -15.54 4.71
N PRO A 163 -14.41 -15.92 4.37
CA PRO A 163 -14.07 -17.32 4.37
C PRO A 163 -14.27 -17.82 5.79
N ALA A 164 -14.72 -19.07 5.96
CA ALA A 164 -14.91 -19.68 7.27
C ALA A 164 -13.63 -19.64 8.14
N ARG A 165 -12.47 -19.55 7.49
CA ARG A 165 -11.19 -19.15 8.09
C ARG A 165 -10.49 -18.19 7.13
N VAL A 166 -10.22 -16.96 7.59
CA VAL A 166 -9.26 -16.11 6.90
C VAL A 166 -7.88 -16.69 7.21
N PRO A 167 -7.05 -17.06 6.21
CA PRO A 167 -5.74 -17.65 6.42
C PRO A 167 -4.74 -16.56 6.86
N TYR A 168 -4.97 -15.96 8.02
CA TYR A 168 -3.99 -15.14 8.69
C TYR A 168 -3.53 -15.89 9.94
N GLN A 169 -2.22 -16.08 10.06
CA GLN A 169 -1.61 -16.20 11.37
C GLN A 169 -1.17 -14.79 11.74
N PRO A 170 -1.79 -14.12 12.72
CA PRO A 170 -1.18 -12.92 13.24
C PRO A 170 0.16 -13.39 13.82
N PHE A 171 1.28 -12.93 13.25
CA PHE A 171 2.58 -13.15 13.86
C PHE A 171 2.48 -12.65 15.30
N ARG A 172 2.37 -13.58 16.25
CA ARG A 172 2.50 -13.26 17.67
C ARG A 172 3.99 -13.08 17.87
N TYR A 173 4.37 -11.86 18.24
CA TYR A 173 5.73 -11.62 18.71
C TYR A 173 5.98 -12.57 19.92
N PRO A 174 7.12 -13.26 19.97
CA PRO A 174 7.61 -13.81 21.23
C PRO A 174 7.89 -12.69 22.24
#